data_AF-A0A094BYV6-F1
#
_entry.id   AF-A0A094BYV6-F1
#
_cell.length_a   1.000
_cell.length_b   1.000
_cell.length_c   1.000
_cell.angle_alpha   90.00
_cell.angle_beta   90.00
_cell.angle_gamma   90.00
#
_symmetry.space_group_name_H-M   'P 1'
#
loop_
_entity.id
_entity.type
_entity.pdbx_description
1 polymer ?
#
loop_
_entity_poly.entity_id
_entity_poly.type
_entity_poly.pdbx_seq_one_letter_code
_entity_poly.pdbx_strand_id
1 'polypeptide(L)'
;MVKRKSIKAQERNLRLSEAVLGVQTRKFKSANAVAIALDLRPDTVRRRRGSGLQPFQPQIVIRAATLPTPTTDVVTEQPHTPTEHDIFKKVFLNSSPPDFQTLHKANTHLSTTISRGILDTPTKRYIHKLADETERLNTRNILQQRETENLRSIIQKRRAQNKGKRAVLKGQFHISTEELRSQVIEAEEATATASQRPRTTPRLNYRSIIEEMDEESDGELYDSDLDELAL
;
A
#
# COMPACT_ATOMS: atom_id res chain seq x y z
N MET A 1 8.35 -25.99 2.99
CA MET A 1 7.59 -27.21 2.61
C MET A 1 7.31 -27.21 1.12
N VAL A 2 8.02 -28.02 0.32
CA VAL A 2 7.77 -28.13 -1.14
C VAL A 2 6.60 -29.08 -1.36
N LYS A 3 5.48 -28.57 -1.89
CA LYS A 3 4.32 -29.40 -2.26
C LYS A 3 4.73 -30.37 -3.38
N ARG A 4 4.89 -31.66 -3.07
CA ARG A 4 5.13 -32.70 -4.08
C ARG A 4 3.89 -32.79 -4.98
N LYS A 5 4.05 -32.52 -6.28
CA LYS A 5 2.98 -32.68 -7.26
C LYS A 5 2.69 -34.17 -7.47
N SER A 6 1.44 -34.52 -7.72
CA SER A 6 1.02 -35.88 -8.07
C SER A 6 1.77 -36.38 -9.33
N ILE A 7 2.25 -37.64 -9.31
CA ILE A 7 3.00 -38.28 -10.41
C ILE A 7 2.23 -38.18 -11.74
N LYS A 8 0.92 -38.41 -11.72
CA LYS A 8 0.04 -38.28 -12.90
C LYS A 8 0.06 -36.87 -13.51
N ALA A 9 0.21 -35.84 -12.68
CA ALA A 9 0.35 -34.47 -13.16
C ALA A 9 1.74 -34.18 -13.74
N GLN A 10 2.79 -34.87 -13.26
CA GLN A 10 4.13 -34.76 -13.81
C GLN A 10 4.20 -35.39 -15.21
N GLU A 11 3.66 -36.60 -15.38
CA GLU A 11 3.59 -37.29 -16.68
C GLU A 11 2.83 -36.48 -17.72
N ARG A 12 1.68 -35.89 -17.35
CA ARG A 12 0.91 -35.04 -18.27
C ARG A 12 1.69 -33.79 -18.68
N ASN A 13 2.46 -33.21 -17.77
CA ASN A 13 3.33 -32.07 -18.10
C ASN A 13 4.48 -32.49 -19.02
N LEU A 14 5.05 -33.68 -18.83
CA LEU A 14 6.10 -34.22 -19.70
C LEU A 14 5.59 -34.40 -21.15
N ARG A 15 4.42 -35.02 -21.32
CA ARG A 15 3.78 -35.18 -22.65
C ARG A 15 3.51 -33.83 -23.32
N LEU A 16 3.07 -32.83 -22.55
CA LEU A 16 2.86 -31.47 -23.07
C LEU A 16 4.17 -30.79 -23.49
N SER A 17 5.27 -31.01 -22.77
CA SER A 17 6.58 -30.49 -23.17
C SER A 17 7.11 -31.15 -24.44
N GLU A 18 6.98 -32.47 -24.57
CA GLU A 18 7.34 -33.21 -25.79
C GLU A 18 6.52 -32.72 -26.99
N ALA A 19 5.22 -32.46 -26.76
CA ALA A 19 4.34 -31.94 -27.79
C ALA A 19 4.82 -30.58 -28.34
N VAL A 20 5.15 -29.64 -27.44
CA VAL A 20 5.64 -28.31 -27.83
C VAL A 20 6.99 -28.42 -28.54
N LEU A 21 7.89 -29.25 -28.03
CA LEU A 21 9.21 -29.48 -28.63
C LEU A 21 9.09 -30.09 -30.04
N GLY A 22 8.18 -31.04 -30.25
CA GLY A 22 7.94 -31.66 -31.55
C GLY A 22 7.41 -30.68 -32.61
N VAL A 23 6.64 -29.67 -32.19
CA VAL A 23 6.24 -28.58 -33.10
C VAL A 23 7.41 -27.64 -33.39
N GLN A 24 8.20 -27.27 -32.36
CA GLN A 24 9.34 -26.36 -32.51
C GLN A 24 10.45 -26.94 -33.39
N THR A 25 10.74 -28.24 -33.24
CA THR A 25 11.75 -28.96 -34.04
C THR A 25 11.25 -29.35 -35.43
N ARG A 26 10.05 -28.88 -35.84
CA ARG A 26 9.38 -29.22 -37.10
C ARG A 26 9.17 -30.73 -37.33
N LYS A 27 9.26 -31.55 -36.27
CA LYS A 27 8.93 -32.99 -36.31
C LYS A 27 7.46 -33.21 -36.68
N PHE A 28 6.59 -32.26 -36.35
CA PHE A 28 5.19 -32.28 -36.71
C PHE A 28 4.75 -30.96 -37.35
N LYS A 29 3.88 -31.07 -38.37
CA LYS A 29 3.42 -29.93 -39.18
C LYS A 29 2.62 -28.89 -38.40
N SER A 30 1.93 -29.29 -37.33
CA SER A 30 1.08 -28.39 -36.54
C SER A 30 0.85 -28.89 -35.11
N ALA A 31 0.37 -28.00 -34.23
CA ALA A 31 -0.04 -28.39 -32.88
C ALA A 31 -1.20 -29.40 -32.88
N ASN A 32 -2.09 -29.34 -33.88
CA ASN A 32 -3.20 -30.29 -34.00
C ASN A 32 -2.69 -31.70 -34.34
N ALA A 33 -1.71 -31.81 -35.24
CA ALA A 33 -1.12 -33.11 -35.61
C ALA A 33 -0.42 -33.78 -34.41
N VAL A 34 0.31 -33.00 -33.61
CA VAL A 34 0.95 -33.49 -32.38
C VAL A 34 -0.06 -33.90 -31.33
N ALA A 35 -1.11 -33.09 -31.17
CA ALA A 35 -2.13 -33.34 -30.16
C ALA A 35 -2.84 -34.67 -30.41
N ILE A 36 -3.12 -35.01 -31.66
CA ILE A 36 -3.67 -36.32 -32.05
C ILE A 36 -2.67 -37.44 -31.76
N ALA A 37 -1.39 -37.25 -32.11
CA ALA A 37 -0.36 -38.27 -31.91
C ALA A 37 -0.05 -38.59 -30.44
N LEU A 38 -0.23 -37.61 -29.53
CA LEU A 38 0.08 -37.74 -28.09
C LEU A 38 -1.17 -37.84 -27.21
N ASP A 39 -2.36 -38.00 -27.81
CA ASP A 39 -3.65 -38.04 -27.12
C ASP A 39 -3.85 -36.85 -26.16
N LEU A 40 -3.61 -35.65 -26.69
CA LEU A 40 -3.73 -34.38 -26.00
C LEU A 40 -4.80 -33.51 -26.65
N ARG A 41 -5.40 -32.61 -25.87
CA ARG A 41 -6.31 -31.60 -26.41
C ARG A 41 -5.52 -30.54 -27.20
N PRO A 42 -5.85 -30.25 -28.46
CA PRO A 42 -5.07 -29.31 -29.29
C PRO A 42 -4.93 -27.90 -28.71
N ASP A 43 -5.98 -27.39 -28.07
CA ASP A 43 -5.96 -26.08 -27.41
C ASP A 43 -4.93 -25.99 -26.28
N THR A 44 -4.66 -27.11 -25.60
CA THR A 44 -3.67 -27.15 -24.50
C THR A 44 -2.26 -26.99 -25.04
N VAL A 45 -1.94 -27.63 -26.17
CA VAL A 45 -0.65 -27.48 -26.85
C VAL A 45 -0.50 -26.06 -27.40
N ARG A 46 -1.56 -25.50 -28.02
CA ARG A 46 -1.55 -24.12 -28.54
C ARG A 46 -1.34 -23.09 -27.44
N ARG A 47 -2.07 -23.22 -26.32
CA ARG A 47 -1.95 -22.32 -25.16
C ARG A 47 -0.55 -22.39 -24.54
N ARG A 48 0.01 -23.59 -24.38
CA ARG A 48 1.33 -23.77 -23.79
C ARG A 48 2.45 -23.21 -24.68
N ARG A 49 2.32 -23.36 -25.99
CA ARG A 49 3.24 -22.76 -26.96
C ARG A 49 3.14 -21.22 -26.95
N GLY A 50 1.92 -20.67 -26.88
CA GLY A 50 1.68 -19.23 -26.87
C GLY A 50 2.04 -18.53 -25.56
N SER A 51 2.05 -19.24 -24.43
CA SER A 51 2.33 -18.66 -23.12
C SER A 51 3.82 -18.40 -22.84
N GLY A 52 4.73 -18.71 -23.77
CA GLY A 52 6.18 -18.58 -23.57
C GLY A 52 6.76 -19.46 -22.45
N LEU A 53 5.94 -20.34 -21.87
CA LEU A 53 6.34 -21.25 -20.80
C LEU A 53 7.17 -22.37 -21.42
N GLN A 54 8.49 -22.27 -21.28
CA GLN A 54 9.37 -23.28 -21.83
C GLN A 54 8.99 -24.69 -21.34
N PRO A 55 9.09 -25.71 -22.23
CA PRO A 55 8.97 -27.10 -21.83
C PRO A 55 9.96 -27.36 -20.68
N PHE A 56 9.51 -28.07 -19.65
CA PHE A 56 10.39 -28.42 -18.53
C PHE A 56 11.48 -29.34 -19.07
N GLN A 57 12.69 -28.81 -19.22
CA GLN A 57 13.86 -29.56 -19.70
C GLN A 57 14.70 -29.95 -18.48
N PRO A 58 14.48 -31.15 -17.91
CA PRO A 58 15.17 -31.56 -16.69
C PRO A 58 16.69 -31.58 -16.88
N GLN A 59 17.16 -31.91 -18.09
CA GLN A 59 18.58 -31.91 -18.41
C GLN A 59 19.22 -30.52 -18.39
N ILE A 60 18.49 -29.47 -18.78
CA ILE A 60 19.01 -28.09 -18.66
C ILE A 60 19.12 -27.70 -17.19
N VAL A 61 18.09 -28.02 -16.40
CA VAL A 61 18.09 -27.75 -14.96
C VAL A 61 19.22 -28.49 -14.26
N ILE A 62 19.44 -29.77 -14.60
CA ILE A 62 20.53 -30.58 -14.04
C ILE A 62 21.89 -30.04 -14.48
N ARG A 63 22.10 -29.77 -15.78
CA ARG A 63 23.36 -29.22 -16.30
C ARG A 63 23.69 -27.85 -15.70
N ALA A 64 22.71 -26.98 -15.53
CA ALA A 64 22.88 -25.70 -14.83
C ALA A 64 23.28 -25.87 -13.36
N ALA A 65 22.85 -26.96 -12.71
CA ALA A 65 23.22 -27.29 -11.34
C ALA A 65 24.55 -28.07 -11.20
N THR A 66 25.07 -28.68 -12.28
CA THR A 66 26.30 -29.50 -12.24
C THR A 66 27.49 -28.90 -12.96
N LEU A 67 27.32 -27.88 -13.79
CA LEU A 67 28.44 -27.17 -14.42
C LEU A 67 29.02 -26.14 -13.44
N PRO A 68 30.34 -26.15 -13.18
CA PRO A 68 31.01 -24.98 -12.61
C PRO A 68 30.92 -23.86 -13.67
N THR A 69 30.26 -22.77 -13.33
CA THR A 69 30.12 -21.58 -14.17
C THR A 69 31.50 -21.07 -14.60
N PRO A 70 31.83 -21.01 -15.90
CA PRO A 70 32.97 -20.22 -16.35
C PRO A 70 32.63 -18.74 -16.20
N THR A 71 33.59 -18.01 -15.63
CA THR A 71 33.65 -16.56 -15.46
C THR A 71 33.07 -15.82 -16.67
N THR A 72 31.89 -15.25 -16.49
CA THR A 72 31.38 -14.15 -17.30
C THR A 72 30.75 -13.21 -16.30
N ASP A 73 31.16 -11.95 -16.32
CA ASP A 73 30.78 -10.86 -15.42
C ASP A 73 29.25 -10.69 -15.37
N VAL A 74 28.60 -11.57 -14.62
CA VAL A 74 27.27 -11.34 -14.08
C VAL A 74 27.53 -10.73 -12.72
N VAL A 75 27.16 -9.46 -12.59
CA VAL A 75 27.00 -8.76 -11.32
C VAL A 75 26.28 -9.70 -10.36
N THR A 76 27.07 -10.36 -9.53
CA THR A 76 26.58 -11.13 -8.40
C THR A 76 25.89 -10.10 -7.51
N GLU A 77 24.56 -10.14 -7.40
CA GLU A 77 23.93 -9.61 -6.21
C GLU A 77 24.44 -10.46 -5.05
N GLN A 78 25.55 -9.98 -4.51
CA GLN A 78 26.09 -10.36 -3.23
C GLN A 78 24.91 -10.35 -2.25
N PRO A 79 24.73 -11.39 -1.41
CA PRO A 79 23.78 -11.30 -0.31
C PRO A 79 24.25 -10.15 0.56
N HIS A 80 23.71 -8.96 0.33
CA HIS A 80 24.01 -7.80 1.12
C HIS A 80 23.48 -8.15 2.51
N THR A 81 24.40 -8.35 3.45
CA THR A 81 24.14 -7.96 4.84
C THR A 81 23.39 -6.63 4.75
N PRO A 82 22.24 -6.46 5.43
CA PRO A 82 21.44 -5.25 5.28
C PRO A 82 22.31 -4.07 5.72
N THR A 83 22.96 -3.47 4.74
CA THR A 83 23.99 -2.46 4.93
C THR A 83 23.24 -1.14 5.00
N GLU A 84 23.65 -0.24 5.89
CA GLU A 84 22.98 1.05 6.16
C GLU A 84 22.69 1.88 4.89
N HIS A 85 23.43 1.63 3.80
CA HIS A 85 23.23 2.24 2.47
C HIS A 85 21.91 1.87 1.80
N ASP A 86 21.26 0.78 2.22
CA ASP A 86 19.94 0.34 1.74
C ASP A 86 18.80 1.18 2.37
N ILE A 87 19.09 1.97 3.41
CA ILE A 87 18.11 2.85 4.05
C ILE A 87 17.59 3.89 3.05
N PHE A 88 18.48 4.51 2.26
CA PHE A 88 18.09 5.52 1.27
C PHE A 88 17.28 4.94 0.12
N LYS A 89 17.53 3.69 -0.26
CA LYS A 89 16.74 2.99 -1.29
C LYS A 89 15.34 2.68 -0.79
N LYS A 90 15.17 2.44 0.52
CA LYS A 90 13.91 2.02 1.13
C LYS A 90 12.92 3.13 1.41
N VAL A 91 13.38 4.36 1.60
CA VAL A 91 12.52 5.48 2.04
C VAL A 91 11.47 5.82 0.97
N PHE A 92 11.82 5.78 -0.32
CA PHE A 92 10.93 6.25 -1.40
C PHE A 92 10.59 5.16 -2.44
N LEU A 93 10.40 3.91 -2.01
CA LEU A 93 10.14 2.76 -2.90
C LEU A 93 8.81 2.80 -3.66
N ASN A 94 7.84 3.60 -3.21
CA ASN A 94 6.50 3.64 -3.77
C ASN A 94 5.89 5.05 -3.69
N SER A 95 4.86 5.32 -4.48
CA SER A 95 4.08 6.58 -4.45
C SER A 95 3.28 6.79 -3.15
N SER A 96 3.62 6.05 -2.10
CA SER A 96 3.04 6.14 -0.77
C SER A 96 3.98 6.95 0.14
N PRO A 97 3.44 7.67 1.13
CA PRO A 97 4.26 8.41 2.07
C PRO A 97 5.27 7.49 2.77
N PRO A 98 6.53 7.92 2.93
CA PRO A 98 7.53 7.17 3.67
C PRO A 98 7.09 6.98 5.13
N ASP A 99 7.30 5.78 5.66
CA ASP A 99 7.09 5.51 7.09
C ASP A 99 7.94 6.47 7.94
N PHE A 100 7.35 7.01 9.01
CA PHE A 100 7.97 8.04 9.84
C PHE A 100 9.31 7.58 10.40
N GLN A 101 9.37 6.35 10.92
CA GLN A 101 10.59 5.81 11.52
C GLN A 101 11.67 5.54 10.47
N THR A 102 11.25 5.17 9.26
CA THR A 102 12.15 4.95 8.13
C THR A 102 12.74 6.27 7.62
N LEU A 103 11.91 7.31 7.50
CA LEU A 103 12.36 8.67 7.13
C LEU A 103 13.33 9.25 8.16
N HIS A 104 12.99 9.18 9.45
CA HIS A 104 13.83 9.71 10.53
C HIS A 104 15.19 9.03 10.59
N LYS A 105 15.24 7.69 10.44
CA LYS A 105 16.49 6.94 10.36
C LYS A 105 17.36 7.37 9.17
N ALA A 106 16.74 7.59 8.01
CA ALA A 106 17.45 8.02 6.81
C ALA A 106 18.01 9.43 6.95
N ASN A 107 17.23 10.37 7.50
CA ASN A 107 17.64 11.75 7.73
C ASN A 107 18.73 11.86 8.81
N THR A 108 18.68 11.03 9.85
CA THR A 108 19.74 10.92 10.85
C THR A 108 21.03 10.38 10.23
N HIS A 109 20.93 9.34 9.40
CA HIS A 109 22.07 8.77 8.68
C HIS A 109 22.66 9.79 7.66
N LEU A 110 21.80 10.53 6.96
CA LEU A 110 22.22 11.61 6.06
C LEU A 110 22.95 12.71 6.83
N SER A 111 22.38 13.17 7.94
CA SER A 111 22.95 14.23 8.78
C SER A 111 24.33 13.84 9.30
N THR A 112 24.49 12.64 9.84
CA THR A 112 25.79 12.14 10.34
C THR A 112 26.83 12.00 9.23
N THR A 113 26.43 11.55 8.04
CA THR A 113 27.31 11.44 6.87
C THR A 113 27.77 12.82 6.40
N ILE A 114 26.85 13.78 6.32
CA ILE A 114 27.14 15.15 5.89
C ILE A 114 28.06 15.85 6.87
N SER A 115 27.86 15.66 8.18
CA SER A 115 28.76 16.23 9.20
C SER A 115 30.21 15.76 9.05
N ARG A 116 30.43 14.53 8.55
CA ARG A 116 31.76 13.97 8.27
C ARG A 116 32.32 14.38 6.89
N GLY A 117 31.48 14.86 5.99
CA GLY A 117 31.84 15.15 4.60
C GLY A 117 32.55 16.50 4.39
N ILE A 118 33.05 16.70 3.17
CA ILE A 118 33.84 17.87 2.76
C ILE A 118 32.96 19.10 2.41
N LEU A 119 31.63 18.94 2.38
CA LEU A 119 30.71 20.01 1.98
C LEU A 119 30.90 21.29 2.80
N ASP A 120 30.68 22.44 2.16
CA ASP A 120 30.76 23.75 2.81
C ASP A 120 29.70 23.89 3.92
N THR A 121 30.03 24.65 4.96
CA THR A 121 29.15 24.93 6.11
C THR A 121 27.75 25.45 5.74
N PRO A 122 27.55 26.41 4.82
CA PRO A 122 26.21 26.85 4.42
C PRO A 122 25.41 25.73 3.76
N THR A 123 26.05 24.93 2.90
CA THR A 123 25.44 23.79 2.21
C THR A 123 25.00 22.71 3.20
N LYS A 124 25.85 22.38 4.18
CA LYS A 124 25.52 21.46 5.27
C LYS A 124 24.29 21.93 6.05
N ARG A 125 24.28 23.21 6.46
CA ARG A 125 23.16 23.81 7.22
C ARG A 125 21.86 23.75 6.44
N TYR A 126 21.89 24.04 5.15
CA TYR A 126 20.71 23.95 4.29
C TYR A 126 20.16 22.52 4.22
N ILE A 127 21.02 21.51 4.07
CA ILE A 127 20.57 20.12 4.01
C ILE A 127 19.98 19.66 5.35
N HIS A 128 20.56 20.06 6.49
CA HIS A 128 19.96 19.75 7.80
C HIS A 128 18.57 20.38 7.95
N LYS A 129 18.39 21.65 7.55
CA LYS A 129 17.07 22.29 7.54
C LYS A 129 16.09 21.57 6.64
N LEU A 130 16.52 21.10 5.47
CA LEU A 130 15.66 20.29 4.60
C LEU A 130 15.25 18.98 5.27
N ALA A 131 16.17 18.29 5.94
CA ALA A 131 15.85 17.07 6.68
C ALA A 131 14.78 17.34 7.76
N ASP A 132 14.96 18.39 8.58
CA ASP A 132 14.01 18.78 9.62
C ASP A 132 12.63 19.14 9.04
N GLU A 133 12.59 19.93 7.97
CA GLU A 133 11.35 20.33 7.32
C GLU A 133 10.64 19.14 6.65
N THR A 134 11.36 18.17 6.10
CA THR A 134 10.73 16.95 5.56
C THR A 134 10.06 16.11 6.65
N GLU A 135 10.64 16.01 7.85
CA GLU A 135 10.04 15.32 8.99
C GLU A 135 8.81 16.06 9.52
N ARG A 136 8.92 17.39 9.65
CA ARG A 136 7.78 18.27 10.02
C ARG A 136 6.65 18.18 9.02
N LEU A 137 6.95 18.16 7.73
CA LEU A 137 5.93 18.04 6.69
C LEU A 137 5.30 16.65 6.69
N ASN A 138 6.07 15.58 6.90
CA ASN A 138 5.51 14.23 6.99
C ASN A 138 4.57 14.08 8.19
N THR A 139 4.97 14.59 9.37
CA THR A 139 4.10 14.56 10.57
C THR A 139 2.80 15.35 10.37
N ARG A 140 2.88 16.57 9.82
CA ARG A 140 1.69 17.35 9.45
C ARG A 140 0.80 16.60 8.46
N ASN A 141 1.38 15.97 7.45
CA ASN A 141 0.64 15.22 6.45
C ASN A 141 -0.10 14.02 7.08
N ILE A 142 0.56 13.24 7.92
CA ILE A 142 -0.04 12.10 8.63
C ILE A 142 -1.20 12.56 9.53
N LEU A 143 -1.02 13.66 10.28
CA LEU A 143 -2.06 14.21 11.15
C LEU A 143 -3.26 14.66 10.32
N GLN A 144 -3.03 15.40 9.24
CA GLN A 144 -4.07 15.86 8.34
C GLN A 144 -4.81 14.69 7.68
N GLN A 145 -4.10 13.65 7.24
CA GLN A 145 -4.73 12.44 6.70
C GLN A 145 -5.68 11.81 7.72
N ARG A 146 -5.25 11.64 8.97
CA ARG A 146 -6.10 11.10 10.06
C ARG A 146 -7.34 11.96 10.30
N GLU A 147 -7.21 13.27 10.31
CA GLU A 147 -8.35 14.18 10.43
C GLU A 147 -9.32 14.02 9.25
N THR A 148 -8.82 13.97 8.02
CA THR A 148 -9.67 13.78 6.84
C THR A 148 -10.37 12.43 6.85
N GLU A 149 -9.71 11.36 7.30
CA GLU A 149 -10.32 10.03 7.46
C GLU A 149 -11.39 10.03 8.54
N ASN A 150 -11.13 10.69 9.68
CA ASN A 150 -12.11 10.85 10.74
C ASN A 150 -13.35 11.59 10.23
N LEU A 151 -13.17 12.75 9.59
CA LEU A 151 -14.26 13.53 8.98
C LEU A 151 -15.03 12.72 7.93
N ARG A 152 -14.33 12.01 7.04
CA ARG A 152 -14.96 11.11 6.06
C ARG A 152 -15.77 10.02 6.73
N SER A 153 -15.26 9.40 7.80
CA SER A 153 -15.98 8.38 8.57
C SER A 153 -17.26 8.92 9.21
N ILE A 154 -17.20 10.14 9.76
CA ILE A 154 -18.35 10.82 10.36
C ILE A 154 -19.38 11.15 9.28
N ILE A 155 -18.94 11.71 8.15
CA ILE A 155 -19.81 12.03 7.02
C ILE A 155 -20.46 10.77 6.45
N GLN A 156 -19.70 9.69 6.28
CA GLN A 156 -20.23 8.41 5.80
C GLN A 156 -21.28 7.84 6.75
N LYS A 157 -21.02 7.85 8.07
CA LYS A 157 -22.00 7.45 9.10
C LYS A 157 -23.25 8.33 9.08
N ARG A 158 -23.12 9.64 8.87
CA ARG A 158 -24.27 10.57 8.76
C ARG A 158 -25.06 10.40 7.46
N ARG A 159 -24.37 10.16 6.33
CA ARG A 159 -24.99 9.92 5.01
C ARG A 159 -25.72 8.59 4.95
N ALA A 160 -25.18 7.57 5.60
CA ALA A 160 -25.87 6.30 5.85
C ALA A 160 -26.93 6.52 6.94
N GLN A 161 -28.05 7.14 6.57
CA GLN A 161 -29.24 7.23 7.43
C GLN A 161 -29.86 5.84 7.57
N ASN A 162 -29.21 4.99 8.37
CA ASN A 162 -29.57 3.59 8.63
C ASN A 162 -30.56 3.45 9.79
N LYS A 163 -31.19 4.56 10.23
CA LYS A 163 -32.16 4.58 11.32
C LYS A 163 -33.44 5.28 10.89
N GLY A 164 -34.55 4.88 11.50
CA GLY A 164 -35.87 5.48 11.27
C GLY A 164 -36.44 5.18 9.89
N LYS A 165 -37.49 5.92 9.54
CA LYS A 165 -38.31 5.71 8.33
C LYS A 165 -37.49 5.57 7.04
N ARG A 166 -36.43 6.38 6.88
CA ARG A 166 -35.61 6.37 5.66
C ARG A 166 -34.83 5.07 5.46
N ALA A 167 -34.44 4.38 6.54
CA ALA A 167 -33.76 3.10 6.42
C ALA A 167 -34.69 2.01 5.88
N VAL A 168 -35.95 2.00 6.34
CA VAL A 168 -37.00 1.07 5.90
C VAL A 168 -37.41 1.33 4.44
N LEU A 169 -37.50 2.60 4.05
CA LEU A 169 -37.97 2.99 2.72
C LEU A 169 -36.87 2.96 1.64
N LYS A 170 -35.59 2.89 2.01
CA LYS A 170 -34.48 2.93 1.05
C LYS A 170 -34.37 1.59 0.31
N GLY A 171 -34.46 1.64 -1.02
CA GLY A 171 -34.30 0.45 -1.88
C GLY A 171 -35.58 -0.37 -2.06
N GLN A 172 -36.70 0.07 -1.48
CA GLN A 172 -37.97 -0.60 -1.62
C GLN A 172 -38.78 -0.07 -2.80
N PHE A 173 -39.42 -0.97 -3.54
CA PHE A 173 -40.32 -0.62 -4.62
C PHE A 173 -41.52 0.15 -4.06
N HIS A 174 -41.98 1.17 -4.80
CA HIS A 174 -43.01 2.12 -4.32
C HIS A 174 -44.42 1.51 -4.22
N ILE A 175 -44.56 0.20 -4.40
CA ILE A 175 -45.80 -0.52 -4.14
C ILE A 175 -45.86 -0.76 -2.63
N SER A 176 -46.58 0.12 -1.93
CA SER A 176 -46.73 0.11 -0.47
C SER A 176 -47.49 -1.15 -0.03
N THR A 177 -46.75 -2.13 0.48
CA THR A 177 -47.31 -3.30 1.17
C THR A 177 -47.66 -2.96 2.62
N GLU A 178 -48.61 -3.67 3.21
CA GLU A 178 -49.01 -3.50 4.61
C GLU A 178 -47.83 -3.72 5.57
N GLU A 179 -46.98 -4.69 5.26
CA GLU A 179 -45.73 -4.98 5.99
C GLU A 179 -44.79 -3.76 6.06
N LEU A 180 -44.68 -2.99 4.97
CA LEU A 180 -43.87 -1.77 4.96
C LEU A 180 -44.45 -0.67 5.84
N ARG A 181 -45.78 -0.57 5.92
CA ARG A 181 -46.44 0.43 6.77
C ARG A 181 -46.17 0.13 8.24
N SER A 182 -46.28 -1.12 8.66
CA SER A 182 -45.98 -1.55 10.03
C SER A 182 -44.51 -1.28 10.40
N GLN A 183 -43.56 -1.59 9.51
CA GLN A 183 -42.13 -1.32 9.75
C GLN A 183 -41.81 0.18 9.84
N VAL A 184 -42.50 1.03 9.06
CA VAL A 184 -42.32 2.49 9.13
C VAL A 184 -42.86 3.07 10.45
N ILE A 185 -44.00 2.56 10.94
CA ILE A 185 -44.60 2.97 12.23
C ILE A 185 -43.68 2.54 13.38
N GLU A 186 -43.22 1.30 13.41
CA GLU A 186 -42.29 0.81 14.43
C GLU A 186 -40.97 1.62 14.43
N ALA A 187 -40.43 1.91 13.24
CA ALA A 187 -39.24 2.73 13.11
C ALA A 187 -39.45 4.18 13.57
N GLU A 188 -40.67 4.72 13.45
CA GLU A 188 -41.05 6.04 13.96
C GLU A 188 -41.05 6.05 15.49
N GLU A 189 -41.76 5.11 16.12
CA GLU A 189 -41.85 4.98 17.57
C GLU A 189 -40.47 4.75 18.22
N ALA A 190 -39.63 3.90 17.62
CA ALA A 190 -38.26 3.66 18.07
C ALA A 190 -37.38 4.92 18.01
N THR A 191 -37.56 5.78 17.00
CA THR A 191 -36.83 7.06 16.93
C THR A 191 -37.39 8.13 17.86
N ALA A 192 -38.71 8.16 18.07
CA ALA A 192 -39.37 9.08 19.00
C ALA A 192 -38.92 8.84 20.44
N THR A 193 -38.94 7.57 20.88
CA THR A 193 -38.48 7.16 22.22
C THR A 193 -36.99 7.42 22.44
N ALA A 194 -36.16 7.21 21.41
CA ALA A 194 -34.72 7.52 21.49
C ALA A 194 -34.44 9.03 21.59
N SER A 195 -35.28 9.89 21.00
CA SER A 195 -35.14 11.35 21.07
C SER A 195 -35.48 11.94 22.46
N GLN A 196 -36.35 11.25 23.22
CA GLN A 196 -36.79 11.67 24.55
C GLN A 196 -35.81 11.28 25.66
N ARG A 197 -34.82 10.41 25.38
CA ARG A 197 -33.79 10.08 26.36
C ARG A 197 -32.87 11.28 26.58
N PRO A 198 -32.60 11.68 27.83
CA PRO A 198 -31.71 12.79 28.13
C PRO A 198 -30.32 12.51 27.53
N ARG A 199 -29.83 13.44 26.70
CA ARG A 199 -28.50 13.36 26.09
C ARG A 199 -27.45 13.45 27.20
N THR A 200 -26.78 12.34 27.48
CA THR A 200 -25.74 12.20 28.53
C THR A 200 -24.37 12.78 28.12
N THR A 201 -24.29 13.48 26.99
CA THR A 201 -23.05 14.14 26.56
C THR A 201 -23.12 15.61 26.96
N PRO A 202 -22.22 16.10 27.83
CA PRO A 202 -22.08 17.53 28.08
C PRO A 202 -21.81 18.23 26.75
N ARG A 203 -22.61 19.22 26.42
CA ARG A 203 -22.25 20.15 25.34
C ARG A 203 -21.07 20.97 25.86
N LEU A 204 -19.85 20.63 25.42
CA LEU A 204 -18.70 21.49 25.65
C LEU A 204 -18.96 22.82 24.94
N ASN A 205 -19.23 23.86 25.72
CA ASN A 205 -19.31 25.23 25.25
C ASN A 205 -17.87 25.72 25.02
N TYR A 206 -17.37 25.61 23.79
CA TYR A 206 -16.03 26.09 23.42
C TYR A 206 -15.79 27.59 23.65
N ARG A 207 -16.85 28.36 23.95
CA ARG A 207 -16.78 29.80 24.15
C ARG A 207 -16.18 30.19 25.50
N SER A 208 -16.37 29.38 26.54
CA SER A 208 -15.79 29.64 27.87
C SER A 208 -14.32 29.25 27.97
N ILE A 209 -13.85 28.33 27.11
CA ILE A 209 -12.44 27.88 27.10
C ILE A 209 -11.53 28.92 26.45
N ILE A 210 -12.04 29.70 25.50
CA ILE A 210 -11.27 30.72 24.78
C ILE A 210 -11.00 31.94 25.66
N GLU A 211 -11.97 32.35 26.49
CA GLU A 211 -11.81 33.51 27.38
C GLU A 211 -10.80 33.24 28.52
N GLU A 212 -10.71 31.99 29.05
CA GLU A 212 -9.70 31.64 30.06
C GLU A 212 -8.26 31.57 29.51
N MET A 213 -8.07 31.38 28.20
CA MET A 213 -6.73 31.34 27.59
C MET A 213 -6.16 32.74 27.30
N ASP A 214 -7.01 33.75 27.14
CA ASP A 214 -6.58 35.13 26.88
C ASP A 214 -6.16 35.88 28.17
N GLU A 215 -6.55 35.39 29.36
CA GLU A 215 -6.18 36.01 30.65
C GLU A 215 -4.84 35.50 31.23
N GLU A 216 -4.23 34.44 30.69
CA GLU A 216 -2.95 33.87 31.16
C GLU A 216 -1.78 34.07 30.18
N SER A 217 -1.76 35.21 29.47
CA SER A 217 -0.62 35.62 28.63
C SER A 217 -0.24 37.08 28.89
N ASP A 218 0.03 37.41 30.16
CA ASP A 218 0.78 38.59 30.54
C ASP A 218 2.21 38.17 30.91
N GLY A 219 3.18 38.40 30.02
CA GLY A 219 4.58 38.08 30.30
C GLY A 219 5.56 38.21 29.12
N GLU A 220 6.24 39.36 29.09
CA GLU A 220 7.56 39.63 28.48
C GLU A 220 7.62 39.90 26.96
N LEU A 221 7.33 41.15 26.61
CA LEU A 221 7.78 41.84 25.40
C LEU A 221 9.32 41.97 25.44
N TYR A 222 10.05 41.08 24.80
CA TYR A 222 11.48 41.31 24.54
C TYR A 222 11.63 42.30 23.39
N ASP A 223 11.87 43.55 23.78
CA ASP A 223 12.49 44.57 22.95
C ASP A 223 13.93 44.11 22.67
N SER A 224 14.25 43.79 21.42
CA SER A 224 15.63 43.63 21.00
C SER A 224 15.85 44.54 19.82
N ASP A 225 16.42 45.69 20.18
CA ASP A 225 16.85 46.76 19.30
C ASP A 225 17.54 46.25 18.05
N LEU A 226 17.01 46.75 16.95
CA LEU A 226 17.42 46.54 15.58
C LEU A 226 18.50 47.57 15.26
N ASP A 227 19.71 47.40 15.80
CA ASP A 227 20.85 48.26 15.48
C ASP A 227 21.75 47.60 14.42
N GLU A 228 21.49 48.02 13.18
CA GLU A 228 22.48 48.65 12.30
C GLU A 228 23.96 48.42 12.65
N LEU A 229 24.63 47.51 11.94
CA LEU A 229 26.04 47.71 11.57
C LEU A 229 26.25 47.34 10.11
N ALA A 230 26.18 48.39 9.29
CA ALA A 230 26.97 48.48 8.07
C ALA A 230 28.46 48.53 8.44
N LEU A 231 29.22 47.54 7.97
CA LEU A 231 30.55 47.63 7.32
C LEU A 231 31.17 46.22 7.19
#